data_AF-A0A6L8K555-F1
#
_entry.id   AF-A0A6L8K555-F1
#
_cell.length_a   1.000
_cell.length_b   1.000
_cell.length_c   1.000
_cell.angle_alpha   90.00
_cell.angle_beta   90.00
_cell.angle_gamma   90.00
#
_symmetry.space_group_name_H-M   'P 1'
#
loop_
_entity.id
_entity.type
_entity.pdbx_description
1 polymer ?
#
loop_
_entity_poly.entity_id
_entity_poly.type
_entity_poly.pdbx_seq_one_letter_code
_entity_poly.pdbx_strand_id
1 'polypeptide(L)'
;MKASTKAALISALIFPGLGHLALQPRRAARGLVFLLPTAAAAFYLLRTTLQLADRILDELNSGALAFDPIAITERIHSAGIDNPATNAASLVCLVCWIAAIADALWLGRRRIDVPTTPRDTP
;
A
#
# COMPACT_ATOMS: atom_id res chain seq x y z
N MET A 1 7.97 7.43 22.16
CA MET A 1 8.45 6.79 20.91
C MET A 1 9.09 7.84 20.03
N LYS A 2 10.19 7.53 19.33
CA LYS A 2 10.83 8.48 18.41
C LYS A 2 9.88 8.77 17.23
N ALA A 3 9.86 10.02 16.74
CA ALA A 3 8.98 10.44 15.64
C ALA A 3 9.17 9.57 14.38
N SER A 4 10.38 9.05 14.15
CA SER A 4 10.69 8.11 13.08
C SER A 4 10.05 6.73 13.27
N THR A 5 9.99 6.22 14.49
CA THR A 5 9.30 4.95 14.80
C THR A 5 7.81 5.10 14.58
N LYS A 6 7.23 6.24 14.97
CA LYS A 6 5.82 6.55 14.70
C LYS A 6 5.54 6.67 13.19
N ALA A 7 6.45 7.29 12.43
CA ALA A 7 6.35 7.38 10.96
C ALA A 7 6.47 6.00 10.30
N ALA A 8 7.42 5.16 10.73
CA ALA A 8 7.55 3.80 10.24
C ALA A 8 6.29 2.98 10.51
N LEU A 9 5.70 3.09 11.71
CA LEU A 9 4.46 2.41 12.05
C LEU A 9 3.28 2.90 11.21
N ILE A 10 3.14 4.20 10.98
CA ILE A 10 2.08 4.74 10.10
C ILE A 10 2.26 4.25 8.67
N SER A 11 3.49 4.22 8.15
CA SER A 11 3.77 3.68 6.81
C SER A 11 3.63 2.16 6.72
N ALA A 12 3.87 1.43 7.82
CA ALA A 12 3.73 -0.03 7.88
C ALA A 12 2.27 -0.47 8.02
N LEU A 13 1.48 0.19 8.88
CA LEU A 13 0.12 -0.24 9.21
C LEU A 13 -0.96 0.41 8.34
N ILE A 14 -0.76 1.63 7.84
CA ILE A 14 -1.83 2.37 7.17
C ILE A 14 -1.61 2.39 5.67
N PHE A 15 -0.51 3.00 5.21
CA PHE A 15 -0.20 3.05 3.78
C PHE A 15 1.25 3.47 3.52
N PRO A 16 1.94 2.89 2.52
CA PRO A 16 3.30 3.27 2.17
C PRO A 16 3.44 4.78 1.93
N GLY A 17 4.40 5.42 2.59
CA GLY A 17 4.65 6.87 2.46
C GLY A 17 3.81 7.81 3.34
N LEU A 18 2.68 7.37 3.93
CA LEU A 18 1.86 8.25 4.81
C LEU A 18 2.59 8.70 6.07
N GLY A 19 3.48 7.88 6.63
CA GLY A 19 4.28 8.24 7.80
C GLY A 19 5.20 9.42 7.56
N HIS A 20 5.69 9.58 6.33
CA HIS A 20 6.52 10.71 5.92
C HIS A 20 5.70 11.99 5.79
N LEU A 21 4.46 11.89 5.28
CA LEU A 21 3.55 13.03 5.16
C LEU A 21 3.06 13.54 6.53
N ALA A 22 2.70 12.62 7.42
CA ALA A 22 2.08 12.99 8.70
C ALA A 22 3.05 13.56 9.74
N LEU A 23 4.33 13.17 9.72
CA LEU A 23 5.28 13.46 10.82
C LEU A 23 6.54 14.21 10.37
N GLN A 24 6.83 14.28 9.07
CA GLN A 24 8.00 14.98 8.55
C GLN A 24 7.66 15.77 7.27
N PRO A 25 6.92 16.89 7.37
CA PRO A 25 6.46 17.68 6.22
C PRO A 25 7.60 18.12 5.28
N ARG A 26 8.79 18.44 5.83
CA ARG A 26 10.00 18.75 5.06
C ARG A 26 10.50 17.60 4.16
N ARG A 27 9.98 16.39 4.33
CA ARG A 27 10.35 15.17 3.60
C ARG A 27 9.13 14.52 2.92
N ALA A 28 8.01 15.24 2.84
CA ALA A 28 6.79 14.82 2.17
C ALA A 28 7.03 14.36 0.73
N ALA A 29 7.94 15.04 0.01
CA ALA A 29 8.33 14.68 -1.36
C ALA A 29 8.88 13.24 -1.47
N ARG A 30 9.61 12.75 -0.46
CA ARG A 30 10.12 11.36 -0.44
C ARG A 30 9.01 10.35 -0.16
N GLY A 31 8.07 10.71 0.70
CA GLY A 31 6.87 9.91 0.95
C GLY A 31 6.01 9.72 -0.30
N LEU A 32 5.90 10.78 -1.13
CA LEU A 32 5.13 10.74 -2.39
C LEU A 32 5.69 9.74 -3.41
N VAL A 33 7.01 9.53 -3.44
CA VAL A 33 7.66 8.56 -4.34
C VAL A 33 7.20 7.12 -4.05
N PHE A 34 6.84 6.81 -2.80
CA PHE A 34 6.29 5.50 -2.44
C PHE A 34 4.77 5.49 -2.50
N LEU A 35 4.13 6.59 -2.11
CA LEU A 35 2.68 6.69 -2.01
C LEU A 35 2.00 6.63 -3.38
N LEU A 36 2.47 7.41 -4.36
CA LEU A 36 1.85 7.49 -5.68
C LEU A 36 1.86 6.17 -6.46
N PRO A 37 2.99 5.46 -6.63
CA PRO A 37 2.98 4.18 -7.33
C PRO A 37 2.20 3.11 -6.57
N THR A 38 2.26 3.08 -5.24
CA THR A 38 1.43 2.16 -4.45
C THR A 38 -0.06 2.47 -4.65
N ALA A 39 -0.46 3.73 -4.64
CA ALA A 39 -1.86 4.12 -4.81
C ALA A 39 -2.37 3.76 -6.21
N ALA A 40 -1.56 3.98 -7.24
CA ALA A 40 -1.89 3.59 -8.60
C ALA A 40 -2.06 2.06 -8.73
N ALA A 41 -1.12 1.28 -8.18
CA ALA A 41 -1.18 -0.18 -8.20
C ALA A 41 -2.37 -0.72 -7.40
N ALA A 42 -2.63 -0.18 -6.21
CA ALA A 42 -3.79 -0.55 -5.39
C ALA A 42 -5.11 -0.20 -6.07
N PHE A 43 -5.21 0.97 -6.70
CA PHE A 43 -6.40 1.36 -7.47
C PHE A 43 -6.64 0.44 -8.66
N TYR A 44 -5.58 0.07 -9.37
CA TYR A 44 -5.66 -0.90 -10.47
C TYR A 44 -6.19 -2.26 -10.00
N LEU A 45 -5.65 -2.80 -8.89
CA LEU A 45 -6.10 -4.05 -8.31
C LEU A 45 -7.57 -3.97 -7.88
N LEU A 46 -7.95 -2.89 -7.17
CA LEU A 46 -9.33 -2.68 -6.73
C LEU A 46 -10.31 -2.64 -7.90
N ARG A 47 -9.98 -1.91 -8.97
CA ARG A 47 -10.80 -1.84 -10.19
C ARG A 47 -10.97 -3.21 -10.83
N THR A 48 -9.88 -3.98 -10.92
CA THR A 48 -9.90 -5.33 -11.51
C THR A 48 -10.78 -6.27 -10.70
N THR A 49 -10.69 -6.22 -9.36
CA THR A 49 -11.51 -7.04 -8.47
C THR A 49 -12.99 -6.67 -8.55
N LEU A 50 -13.33 -5.38 -8.56
CA LEU A 50 -14.72 -4.92 -8.70
C LEU A 50 -15.31 -5.35 -10.04
N GLN A 51 -14.55 -5.22 -11.14
CA GLN A 51 -15.00 -5.70 -12.45
C GLN A 51 -15.24 -7.20 -12.49
N LEU A 52 -14.43 -8.01 -11.78
CA LEU A 52 -14.72 -9.44 -11.67
C LEU A 52 -16.00 -9.67 -10.86
N ALA A 53 -16.15 -8.99 -9.72
CA ALA A 53 -17.32 -9.16 -8.86
C ALA A 53 -18.62 -8.83 -9.63
N ASP A 54 -18.63 -7.74 -10.40
CA ASP A 54 -19.78 -7.35 -11.23
C ASP A 54 -20.10 -8.44 -12.27
N ARG A 55 -19.07 -8.98 -12.96
CA ARG A 55 -19.27 -10.06 -13.94
C ARG A 55 -19.84 -11.32 -13.31
N ILE A 56 -19.33 -11.72 -12.14
CA ILE A 56 -19.85 -12.90 -11.43
C ILE A 56 -21.31 -12.66 -11.03
N LEU A 57 -21.64 -11.45 -10.56
CA LEU A 57 -23.02 -11.11 -10.20
C LEU A 57 -23.96 -11.15 -11.41
N ASP A 58 -23.52 -10.65 -12.56
CA ASP A 58 -24.27 -10.74 -13.82
C ASP A 58 -24.48 -12.20 -14.27
N GLU A 59 -23.45 -13.05 -14.15
CA GLU A 59 -23.52 -14.48 -14.46
C GLU A 59 -24.48 -15.23 -13.51
N LEU A 60 -24.51 -14.88 -12.23
CA LEU A 60 -25.47 -15.41 -11.26
C LEU A 60 -26.90 -14.98 -11.57
N ASN A 61 -27.11 -13.68 -11.85
CA ASN A 61 -28.44 -13.12 -12.12
C ASN A 61 -29.03 -13.63 -13.44
N SER A 62 -28.20 -13.89 -14.45
CA SER A 62 -28.61 -14.48 -15.72
C SER A 62 -28.84 -16.00 -15.65
N GLY A 63 -28.47 -16.64 -14.53
CA GLY A 63 -28.51 -18.09 -14.37
C GLY A 63 -27.40 -18.85 -15.11
N ALA A 64 -26.43 -18.13 -15.68
CA ALA A 64 -25.26 -18.73 -16.34
C ALA A 64 -24.28 -19.38 -15.35
N LEU A 65 -24.24 -18.88 -14.11
CA LEU A 65 -23.48 -19.44 -13.00
C LEU A 65 -24.44 -19.93 -11.92
N ALA A 66 -24.24 -21.16 -11.43
CA ALA A 66 -25.00 -21.68 -10.31
C ALA A 66 -24.64 -20.90 -9.03
N PHE A 67 -25.64 -20.62 -8.18
CA PHE A 67 -25.44 -20.03 -6.87
C PHE A 67 -24.91 -21.08 -5.87
N ASP A 68 -23.73 -21.61 -6.18
CA ASP A 68 -23.00 -22.61 -5.41
C ASP A 68 -21.61 -22.07 -5.07
N PRO A 69 -21.19 -22.08 -3.79
CA PRO A 69 -19.87 -21.64 -3.38
C PRO A 69 -18.71 -22.30 -4.16
N ILE A 70 -18.82 -23.59 -4.51
CA ILE A 70 -17.75 -24.28 -5.25
C ILE A 70 -17.65 -23.73 -6.67
N ALA A 71 -18.77 -23.67 -7.40
CA ALA A 71 -18.83 -23.09 -8.74
C ALA A 71 -18.31 -21.64 -8.79
N ILE A 72 -18.63 -20.82 -7.78
CA ILE A 72 -18.15 -19.43 -7.69
C ILE A 72 -16.63 -19.37 -7.50
N THR A 73 -16.06 -20.19 -6.61
CA THR A 73 -14.60 -20.22 -6.41
C THR A 73 -13.83 -20.68 -7.65
N GLU A 74 -14.34 -21.70 -8.35
CA GLU A 74 -13.79 -22.16 -9.62
C GLU A 74 -13.83 -21.05 -10.68
N ARG A 75 -14.95 -20.30 -10.71
CA ARG A 75 -15.12 -19.18 -11.62
C ARG A 75 -14.14 -18.04 -11.34
N ILE A 76 -13.87 -17.76 -10.06
CA ILE A 76 -12.88 -16.76 -9.64
C ILE A 76 -11.47 -17.18 -10.07
N HIS A 77 -11.08 -18.44 -9.84
CA HIS A 77 -9.77 -18.94 -10.27
C HIS A 77 -9.61 -18.94 -11.80
N SER A 78 -10.65 -19.35 -12.53
CA SER A 78 -10.64 -19.35 -14.01
C SER A 78 -10.74 -17.97 -14.64
N ALA A 79 -11.12 -16.93 -13.87
CA ALA A 79 -11.23 -15.57 -14.38
C ALA A 79 -9.90 -14.94 -14.79
N GLY A 80 -8.77 -15.59 -14.50
CA GLY A 80 -7.45 -15.09 -14.89
C GLY A 80 -7.08 -13.78 -14.19
N ILE A 81 -7.56 -13.58 -12.96
CA ILE A 81 -7.05 -12.52 -12.08
C ILE A 81 -5.55 -12.70 -11.87
N ASP A 82 -5.04 -13.93 -11.91
CA ASP A 82 -3.60 -14.24 -11.80
C ASP A 82 -2.87 -14.01 -13.13
N ASN A 83 -2.93 -12.78 -13.65
CA ASN A 83 -2.26 -12.39 -14.88
C ASN A 83 -0.98 -11.58 -14.59
N PRO A 84 -0.09 -11.40 -15.60
CA PRO A 84 1.16 -10.68 -15.40
C PRO A 84 0.98 -9.25 -14.88
N ALA A 85 -0.12 -8.57 -15.23
CA ALA A 85 -0.34 -7.18 -14.84
C ALA A 85 -0.77 -7.04 -13.37
N THR A 86 -1.68 -7.88 -12.89
CA THR A 86 -2.08 -7.94 -11.47
C THR A 86 -0.94 -8.45 -10.58
N ASN A 87 -0.14 -9.41 -11.06
CA ASN A 87 1.08 -9.85 -10.37
C ASN A 87 2.10 -8.72 -10.26
N ALA A 88 2.33 -7.98 -11.35
CA ALA A 88 3.22 -6.82 -11.33
C ALA A 88 2.73 -5.72 -10.40
N ALA A 89 1.43 -5.39 -10.43
CA ALA A 89 0.83 -4.40 -9.52
C ALA A 89 0.99 -4.84 -8.05
N SER A 90 0.74 -6.11 -7.75
CA SER A 90 0.93 -6.67 -6.40
C SER A 90 2.39 -6.59 -5.95
N LEU A 91 3.33 -6.90 -6.85
CA LEU A 91 4.76 -6.77 -6.58
C LEU A 91 5.17 -5.32 -6.31
N VAL A 92 4.67 -4.37 -7.11
CA VAL A 92 4.91 -2.93 -6.90
C VAL A 92 4.41 -2.49 -5.53
N CYS A 93 3.20 -2.90 -5.14
CA CYS A 93 2.67 -2.66 -3.79
C CYS A 93 3.62 -3.19 -2.72
N LEU A 94 4.03 -4.46 -2.80
CA LEU A 94 4.91 -5.09 -1.82
C LEU A 94 6.27 -4.40 -1.72
N VAL A 95 6.91 -4.12 -2.86
CA VAL A 95 8.23 -3.46 -2.90
C VAL A 95 8.15 -2.04 -2.34
N CYS A 96 7.15 -1.26 -2.74
CA CYS A 96 6.97 0.10 -2.22
C CYS A 96 6.66 0.09 -0.72
N TRP A 97 5.92 -0.91 -0.24
CA TRP A 97 5.61 -1.06 1.17
C TRP A 97 6.86 -1.36 2.01
N ILE A 98 7.67 -2.34 1.59
CA ILE A 98 8.93 -2.68 2.27
C ILE A 98 9.91 -1.50 2.21
N ALA A 99 10.04 -0.84 1.05
CA ALA A 99 10.93 0.30 0.89
C ALA A 99 10.52 1.49 1.77
N ALA A 100 9.22 1.80 1.88
CA ALA A 100 8.72 2.88 2.72
C ALA A 100 9.00 2.63 4.21
N ILE A 101 8.87 1.37 4.66
CA ILE A 101 9.21 0.97 6.04
C ILE A 101 10.72 1.12 6.28
N ALA A 102 11.54 0.60 5.36
CA ALA A 102 13.00 0.66 5.46
C ALA A 102 13.52 2.12 5.48
N ASP A 103 13.00 2.99 4.60
CA ASP A 103 13.38 4.41 4.55
C ASP A 103 13.01 5.12 5.86
N ALA A 104 11.79 4.90 6.38
CA ALA A 104 11.36 5.49 7.65
C ALA A 104 12.23 5.06 8.83
N LEU A 105 12.65 3.79 8.89
CA LEU A 105 13.52 3.25 9.93
C LEU A 105 14.97 3.75 9.80
N TRP A 106 15.51 3.83 8.58
CA TRP A 106 16.87 4.32 8.34
C TRP A 106 17.00 5.82 8.67
N LEU A 107 16.01 6.62 8.30
CA LEU A 107 15.93 8.04 8.66
C LEU A 107 15.81 8.27 10.17
N GLY A 108 15.24 7.31 10.90
CA GLY A 108 15.19 7.32 12.36
C GLY A 108 16.54 7.09 13.04
N ARG A 109 17.41 6.27 12.45
CA ARG A 109 18.74 5.96 13.01
C ARG A 109 19.74 7.10 12.80
N ARG A 110 19.62 7.88 11.72
CA ARG A 110 20.49 9.04 11.44
C ARG A 110 20.25 10.29 12.32
N ARG A 111 19.35 10.22 13.30
CA ARG A 111 19.03 11.33 14.24
C ARG A 111 19.48 11.06 15.69
N ILE A 112 20.39 10.12 15.92
CA ILE A 112 21.01 9.96 17.26
C ILE A 112 22.06 11.05 17.53
N ASP A 113 22.60 11.73 16.49
CA ASP A 113 23.73 12.67 16.66
C ASP A 113 23.40 14.12 16.27
N VAL A 114 22.22 14.65 16.63
CA VAL A 114 22.07 16.12 16.69
C VAL A 114 22.09 16.50 18.15
N PRO A 115 23.23 17.00 18.70
CA PRO A 115 23.25 17.60 20.00
C PRO A 115 22.20 18.71 20.02
N THR A 116 21.24 18.61 20.93
CA THR A 116 20.45 19.78 21.31
C THR A 116 21.42 20.75 21.97
N THR A 117 21.97 21.69 21.21
CA THR A 117 22.61 22.86 21.81
C THR A 117 21.58 23.49 22.73
N PRO A 118 21.89 23.72 24.02
CA PRO A 118 21.02 24.51 24.88
C PRO A 118 20.78 25.84 24.18
N ARG A 119 19.51 26.21 24.05
CA ARG A 119 19.15 27.58 23.71
C ARG A 119 19.55 28.43 24.90
N ASP A 120 20.70 29.09 24.81
CA ASP A 120 21.03 30.15 25.74
C ASP A 120 19.95 31.24 25.61
N THR A 121 19.30 31.45 26.74
CA THR A 121 18.35 32.50 27.05
C THR A 121 19.02 33.87 26.97
N PRO A 122 18.35 34.92 26.51
CA PRO A 122 18.63 36.27 27.01
C PRO A 122 18.11 36.42 28.44
#